data_AF-A0A932ZQD7-F1
#
_entry.id   AF-A0A932ZQD7-F1
#
_cell.length_a   1.000
_cell.length_b   1.000
_cell.length_c   1.000
_cell.angle_alpha   90.00
_cell.angle_beta   90.00
_cell.angle_gamma   90.00
#
_symmetry.space_group_name_H-M   'P 1'
#
loop_
_entity.id
_entity.type
_entity.pdbx_description
1 polymer ?
#
loop_
_entity_poly.entity_id
_entity_poly.type
_entity_poly.pdbx_seq_one_letter_code
_entity_poly.pdbx_strand_id
1 'polypeptide(L)'
;MSGRLEPLPQRRRRAVAIFRSLGRRPSDTMLGRFGRKYPPFPILIGTILSARSRDEMTEKVAAKVLALYPTPARLARAPLSALRRILRPIGFYNQKARAIRETSGLLVDRFAGRVPTSFEDLMSLPGVGRKVAGCVRVYAFGLDAIPVDTHVHRISNRLGLVATHAPEATERELMRIIPRRLWRVVNDTLVSYGKTVCRPVGPRCPSCVIARWCRWPGKRPGPIASATGSTPRHPSPAAPTPPGGGAPRTGRARSSTGGLSHGRRGFPALGGPPAWMRRVPPSEPGDSVPTKQGAPTGCPDDDGQATAPPREAVAGFP
;
A
#
# COMPACT_ATOMS: atom_id res chain seq x y z
N MET A 1 15.42 17.36 18.83
CA MET A 1 16.78 16.76 18.81
C MET A 1 16.93 15.90 17.56
N SER A 2 17.43 16.47 16.47
CA SER A 2 17.73 15.72 15.24
C SER A 2 19.01 14.93 15.42
N GLY A 3 18.89 13.67 15.84
CA GLY A 3 20.00 12.72 15.75
C GLY A 3 20.47 12.65 14.29
N ARG A 4 21.78 12.87 14.07
CA ARG A 4 22.39 12.85 12.74
C ARG A 4 21.99 11.55 12.03
N LEU A 5 21.39 11.66 10.84
CA LEU A 5 21.05 10.48 10.07
C LEU A 5 22.32 9.69 9.73
N GLU A 6 22.16 8.38 9.71
CA GLU A 6 23.20 7.46 9.26
C GLU A 6 23.64 7.71 7.81
N PRO A 7 24.89 7.36 7.46
CA PRO A 7 25.33 7.30 6.07
C PRO A 7 24.40 6.45 5.21
N LEU A 8 24.22 6.84 3.94
CA LEU A 8 23.31 6.17 3.00
C LEU A 8 23.57 4.65 2.87
N PRO A 9 24.82 4.14 2.82
CA PRO A 9 25.06 2.70 2.76
C PRO A 9 24.51 1.93 3.97
N GLN A 10 24.61 2.51 5.17
CA GLN A 10 24.10 1.90 6.40
C GLN A 10 22.56 1.91 6.41
N ARG A 11 21.94 3.03 5.98
CA ARG A 11 20.48 3.12 5.81
C ARG A 11 19.96 2.09 4.80
N ARG A 12 20.66 1.88 3.68
CA ARG A 12 20.33 0.86 2.67
C ARG A 12 20.34 -0.55 3.25
N ARG A 13 21.43 -0.94 3.93
CA ARG A 13 21.56 -2.25 4.59
C ARG A 13 20.45 -2.47 5.61
N ARG A 14 20.17 -1.46 6.44
CA ARG A 14 19.09 -1.53 7.44
C ARG A 14 17.71 -1.63 6.80
N ALA A 15 17.43 -0.87 5.75
CA ALA A 15 16.16 -0.94 5.04
C ALA A 15 15.91 -2.36 4.51
N VAL A 16 16.91 -2.99 3.90
CA VAL A 16 16.81 -4.39 3.43
C VAL A 16 16.52 -5.34 4.60
N ALA A 17 17.23 -5.20 5.72
CA ALA A 17 16.99 -6.03 6.90
C ALA A 17 15.59 -5.85 7.49
N ILE A 18 15.08 -4.61 7.51
CA ILE A 18 13.72 -4.28 7.95
C ILE A 18 12.68 -4.96 7.05
N PHE A 19 12.75 -4.76 5.74
CA PHE A 19 11.76 -5.35 4.82
C PHE A 19 11.86 -6.87 4.76
N ARG A 20 13.05 -7.44 4.93
CA ARG A 20 13.22 -8.90 5.11
C ARG A 20 12.53 -9.39 6.38
N SER A 21 12.69 -8.70 7.50
CA SER A 21 12.08 -9.07 8.80
C SER A 21 10.57 -8.87 8.81
N LEU A 22 10.06 -7.86 8.11
CA LEU A 22 8.62 -7.64 7.97
C LEU A 22 7.96 -8.70 7.10
N GLY A 23 8.71 -9.28 6.15
CA GLY A 23 8.19 -10.14 5.11
C GLY A 23 7.26 -9.40 4.15
N ARG A 24 6.73 -10.11 3.16
CA ARG A 24 5.66 -9.56 2.33
C ARG A 24 4.37 -9.59 3.13
N ARG A 25 3.89 -8.41 3.52
CA ARG A 25 2.60 -8.24 4.20
C ARG A 25 1.63 -7.61 3.22
N PRO A 26 0.82 -8.41 2.48
CA PRO A 26 -0.27 -7.83 1.74
C PRO A 26 -1.15 -7.06 2.72
N SER A 27 -1.38 -5.78 2.47
CA SER A 27 -2.37 -5.04 3.23
C SER A 27 -3.73 -5.50 2.77
N ASP A 28 -4.63 -5.66 3.72
CA ASP A 28 -6.04 -5.88 3.46
C ASP A 28 -6.72 -4.56 3.03
N THR A 29 -6.02 -3.74 2.24
CA THR A 29 -6.58 -2.56 1.61
C THR A 29 -7.30 -2.96 0.33
N MET A 30 -8.30 -2.16 -0.02
CA MET A 30 -9.05 -2.33 -1.26
C MET A 30 -8.11 -2.41 -2.49
N LEU A 31 -7.07 -1.57 -2.55
CA LEU A 31 -6.09 -1.58 -3.65
C LEU A 31 -5.17 -2.81 -3.62
N GLY A 32 -4.80 -3.29 -2.44
CA GLY A 32 -4.05 -4.54 -2.28
C GLY A 32 -4.84 -5.76 -2.76
N ARG A 33 -6.15 -5.82 -2.48
CA ARG A 33 -7.05 -6.89 -2.96
C ARG A 33 -7.34 -6.80 -4.46
N PHE A 34 -7.42 -5.58 -5.00
CA PHE A 34 -7.70 -5.34 -6.41
C PHE A 34 -6.46 -5.41 -7.32
N GLY A 35 -5.25 -5.25 -6.78
CA GLY A 35 -4.02 -5.19 -7.57
C GLY A 35 -3.89 -6.33 -8.59
N ARG A 36 -3.59 -5.97 -9.85
CA ARG A 36 -3.40 -6.84 -11.04
C ARG A 36 -4.59 -7.67 -11.53
N LYS A 37 -5.69 -7.77 -10.78
CA LYS A 37 -6.87 -8.55 -11.18
C LYS A 37 -7.87 -7.77 -12.05
N TYR A 38 -7.71 -6.45 -12.11
CA TYR A 38 -8.66 -5.55 -12.76
C TYR A 38 -7.98 -4.60 -13.74
N PRO A 39 -8.72 -4.13 -14.76
CA PRO A 39 -8.20 -3.12 -15.67
C PRO A 39 -7.87 -1.81 -14.94
N PRO A 40 -7.02 -0.96 -15.52
CA PRO A 40 -6.54 0.26 -14.87
C PRO A 40 -7.64 1.26 -14.49
N PHE A 41 -8.71 1.38 -15.27
CA PHE A 41 -9.78 2.36 -15.02
C PHE A 41 -10.50 2.15 -13.67
N PRO A 42 -11.04 0.95 -13.36
CA PRO A 42 -11.55 0.64 -12.02
C PRO A 42 -10.58 0.97 -10.88
N ILE A 43 -9.28 0.69 -11.07
CA ILE A 43 -8.26 0.94 -10.05
C ILE A 43 -8.06 2.44 -9.85
N LEU A 44 -8.01 3.23 -10.93
CA LEU A 44 -7.92 4.69 -10.86
C LEU A 44 -9.13 5.28 -10.10
N ILE A 45 -10.35 4.92 -10.51
CA ILE A 45 -11.57 5.40 -9.86
C ILE A 45 -11.60 5.00 -8.38
N GLY A 46 -11.32 3.73 -8.08
CA GLY A 46 -11.21 3.25 -6.70
C GLY A 46 -10.17 4.04 -5.89
N THR A 47 -9.00 4.32 -6.46
CA THR A 47 -7.93 5.06 -5.78
C THR A 47 -8.34 6.51 -5.47
N ILE A 48 -9.00 7.20 -6.41
CA ILE A 48 -9.53 8.56 -6.20
C ILE A 48 -10.58 8.55 -5.08
N LEU A 49 -11.47 7.55 -5.07
CA LEU A 49 -12.51 7.43 -4.05
C LEU A 49 -11.96 7.07 -2.67
N SER A 50 -10.86 6.31 -2.60
CA SER A 50 -10.20 5.87 -1.35
C SER A 50 -9.50 7.02 -0.62
N ALA A 51 -9.15 8.11 -1.33
CA ALA A 51 -8.49 9.26 -0.72
C ALA A 51 -9.29 9.77 0.49
N ARG A 52 -8.67 9.71 1.68
CA ARG A 52 -9.27 10.14 2.96
C ARG A 52 -10.64 9.51 3.25
N SER A 53 -10.81 8.22 2.99
CA SER A 53 -12.03 7.47 3.29
C SER A 53 -11.72 6.06 3.82
N ARG A 54 -12.69 5.44 4.49
CA ARG A 54 -12.55 4.07 4.99
C ARG A 54 -12.60 3.08 3.82
N ASP A 55 -11.71 2.10 3.83
CA ASP A 55 -11.52 1.17 2.71
C ASP A 55 -12.80 0.36 2.43
N GLU A 56 -13.50 -0.09 3.47
CA GLU A 56 -14.69 -0.94 3.37
C GLU A 56 -15.87 -0.22 2.70
N MET A 57 -16.07 1.05 3.05
CA MET A 57 -17.14 1.85 2.43
C MET A 57 -16.77 2.26 1.01
N THR A 58 -15.51 2.58 0.78
CA THR A 58 -15.00 2.94 -0.55
C THR A 58 -15.20 1.81 -1.54
N GLU A 59 -14.89 0.56 -1.15
CA GLU A 59 -15.08 -0.62 -1.99
C GLU A 59 -16.55 -0.78 -2.42
N LYS A 60 -17.49 -0.67 -1.48
CA LYS A 60 -18.94 -0.75 -1.77
C LYS A 60 -19.43 0.36 -2.69
N VAL A 61 -18.91 1.57 -2.53
CA VAL A 61 -19.30 2.72 -3.37
C VAL A 61 -18.70 2.61 -4.77
N ALA A 62 -17.40 2.30 -4.86
CA ALA A 62 -16.71 2.09 -6.13
C ALA A 62 -17.38 0.99 -6.96
N ALA A 63 -17.77 -0.11 -6.30
CA ALA A 63 -18.55 -1.19 -6.89
C ALA A 63 -19.83 -0.70 -7.56
N LYS A 64 -20.63 0.09 -6.84
CA LYS A 64 -21.89 0.64 -7.35
C LYS A 64 -21.68 1.59 -8.52
N VAL A 65 -20.66 2.45 -8.44
CA VAL A 65 -20.30 3.37 -9.52
C VAL A 65 -19.91 2.60 -10.77
N LEU A 66 -18.98 1.65 -10.66
CA LEU A 66 -18.45 0.90 -11.80
C LEU A 66 -19.46 -0.09 -12.39
N ALA A 67 -20.42 -0.58 -11.62
CA ALA A 67 -21.52 -1.38 -12.14
C ALA A 67 -22.45 -0.57 -13.06
N LEU A 68 -22.70 0.71 -12.75
CA LEU A 68 -23.54 1.60 -13.55
C LEU A 68 -22.76 2.26 -14.71
N TYR A 69 -21.48 2.55 -14.45
CA TYR A 69 -20.59 3.31 -15.34
C TYR A 69 -19.24 2.58 -15.50
N PRO A 70 -19.20 1.46 -16.24
CA PRO A 70 -18.02 0.60 -16.32
C PRO A 70 -16.86 1.17 -17.16
N THR A 71 -17.11 2.19 -17.98
CA THR A 71 -16.11 2.78 -18.89
C THR A 71 -15.96 4.29 -18.66
N PRO A 72 -14.81 4.89 -19.03
CA PRO A 72 -14.64 6.34 -18.97
C PRO A 72 -15.74 7.10 -19.70
N ALA A 73 -16.08 6.70 -20.93
CA ALA A 73 -17.13 7.35 -21.72
C ALA A 73 -18.52 7.29 -21.05
N ARG A 74 -18.84 6.21 -20.32
CA ARG A 74 -20.10 6.12 -19.56
C ARG A 74 -20.05 6.98 -18.30
N LEU A 75 -18.93 6.99 -17.58
CA LEU A 75 -18.79 7.75 -16.34
C LEU A 75 -18.70 9.26 -16.59
N ALA A 76 -18.10 9.70 -17.70
CA ALA A 76 -18.05 11.11 -18.10
C ALA A 76 -19.45 11.71 -18.32
N ARG A 77 -20.36 10.91 -18.90
CA ARG A 77 -21.77 11.28 -19.16
C ARG A 77 -22.70 11.08 -17.97
N ALA A 78 -22.20 10.56 -16.85
CA ALA A 78 -23.03 10.32 -15.67
C ALA A 78 -23.58 11.64 -15.09
N PRO A 79 -24.87 11.71 -14.74
CA PRO A 79 -25.42 12.87 -14.05
C PRO A 79 -24.72 13.08 -12.70
N LEU A 80 -24.23 14.30 -12.45
CA LEU A 80 -23.49 14.61 -11.23
C LEU A 80 -24.34 14.38 -9.96
N SER A 81 -25.66 14.63 -10.04
CA SER A 81 -26.63 14.34 -8.98
C SER A 81 -26.70 12.84 -8.65
N ALA A 82 -26.70 11.97 -9.67
CA ALA A 82 -26.69 10.52 -9.50
C ALA A 82 -25.39 10.04 -8.85
N LEU A 83 -24.23 10.56 -9.28
CA LEU A 83 -22.94 10.27 -8.65
C LEU A 83 -22.93 10.69 -7.18
N ARG A 84 -23.34 11.93 -6.87
CA ARG A 84 -23.41 12.42 -5.48
C ARG A 84 -24.27 11.52 -4.59
N ARG A 85 -25.41 11.02 -5.09
CA ARG A 85 -26.28 10.09 -4.36
C ARG A 85 -25.59 8.77 -4.04
N ILE A 86 -24.84 8.20 -4.99
CA ILE A 86 -24.10 6.95 -4.79
C ILE A 86 -22.91 7.15 -3.82
N LEU A 87 -22.21 8.28 -3.95
CA LEU A 87 -21.02 8.61 -3.15
C LEU A 87 -21.34 9.18 -1.76
N ARG A 88 -22.59 9.56 -1.46
CA ARG A 88 -22.99 10.16 -0.18
C ARG A 88 -22.42 9.49 1.09
N PRO A 89 -22.27 8.15 1.15
CA PRO A 89 -21.71 7.49 2.34
C PRO A 89 -20.21 7.72 2.59
N ILE A 90 -19.46 8.26 1.63
CA ILE A 90 -18.02 8.54 1.79
C ILE A 90 -17.77 10.04 1.98
N GLY A 91 -16.69 10.38 2.70
CA GLY A 91 -16.29 11.77 2.91
C GLY A 91 -15.90 12.45 1.60
N PHE A 92 -16.11 13.77 1.52
CA PHE A 92 -15.81 14.61 0.36
C PHE A 92 -16.51 14.17 -0.93
N TYR A 93 -17.70 13.57 -0.81
CA TYR A 93 -18.44 13.00 -1.94
C TYR A 93 -18.72 14.01 -3.06
N ASN A 94 -18.95 15.29 -2.73
CA ASN A 94 -19.18 16.34 -3.73
C ASN A 94 -17.95 16.59 -4.61
N GLN A 95 -16.77 16.68 -3.99
CA GLN A 95 -15.50 16.86 -4.72
C GLN A 95 -15.16 15.59 -5.50
N LYS A 96 -15.34 14.42 -4.89
CA LYS A 96 -15.06 13.13 -5.53
C LYS A 96 -15.96 12.85 -6.73
N ALA A 97 -17.26 13.17 -6.64
CA ALA A 97 -18.20 12.99 -7.75
C ALA A 97 -17.80 13.84 -8.97
N ARG A 98 -17.36 15.08 -8.75
CA ARG A 98 -16.80 15.93 -9.81
C ARG A 98 -15.51 15.33 -10.35
N ALA A 99 -14.56 15.02 -9.47
CA ALA A 99 -13.25 14.50 -9.84
C ALA A 99 -13.33 13.23 -10.71
N ILE A 100 -14.14 12.23 -10.35
CA ILE A 100 -14.25 10.99 -11.14
C ILE A 100 -14.91 11.21 -12.50
N ARG A 101 -15.88 12.14 -12.59
CA ARG A 101 -16.56 12.47 -13.85
C ARG A 101 -15.63 13.23 -14.78
N GLU A 102 -14.98 14.27 -14.28
CA GLU A 102 -14.02 15.10 -15.02
C GLU A 102 -12.80 14.28 -15.45
N THR A 103 -12.26 13.46 -14.55
CA THR A 103 -11.20 12.49 -14.88
C THR A 103 -11.64 11.60 -16.04
N SER A 104 -12.85 11.05 -15.98
CA SER A 104 -13.36 10.18 -17.05
C SER A 104 -13.54 10.91 -18.37
N GLY A 105 -13.94 12.19 -18.36
CA GLY A 105 -13.99 13.04 -19.54
C GLY A 105 -12.60 13.24 -20.14
N LEU A 106 -11.62 13.67 -19.34
CA LEU A 106 -10.23 13.86 -19.78
C LEU A 106 -9.61 12.57 -20.32
N LEU A 107 -9.93 11.41 -19.75
CA LEU A 107 -9.49 10.12 -20.29
C LEU A 107 -10.00 9.91 -21.71
N VAL A 108 -11.27 10.23 -21.99
CA VAL A 108 -11.84 10.12 -23.35
C VAL A 108 -11.19 11.13 -24.27
N ASP A 109 -11.13 12.40 -23.86
CA ASP A 109 -10.76 13.51 -24.74
C ASP A 109 -9.25 13.55 -25.04
N ARG A 110 -8.41 13.27 -24.05
CA ARG A 110 -6.94 13.41 -24.16
C ARG A 110 -6.18 12.09 -24.24
N PHE A 111 -6.77 11.00 -23.76
CA PHE A 111 -6.08 9.71 -23.61
C PHE A 111 -6.80 8.55 -24.30
N ALA A 112 -7.70 8.83 -25.26
CA ALA A 112 -8.45 7.84 -26.04
C ALA A 112 -9.17 6.77 -25.18
N GLY A 113 -9.67 7.19 -24.01
CA GLY A 113 -10.34 6.33 -23.04
C GLY A 113 -9.41 5.42 -22.22
N ARG A 114 -8.09 5.59 -22.30
CA ARG A 114 -7.10 4.77 -21.59
C ARG A 114 -6.48 5.53 -20.43
N VAL A 115 -6.22 4.82 -19.33
CA VAL A 115 -5.51 5.41 -18.17
C VAL A 115 -4.03 5.56 -18.52
N PRO A 116 -3.44 6.76 -18.39
CA PRO A 116 -2.03 6.96 -18.68
C PRO A 116 -1.13 6.32 -17.61
N THR A 117 0.13 6.05 -17.96
CA THR A 117 1.11 5.40 -17.08
C THR A 117 2.16 6.37 -16.51
N SER A 118 2.31 7.54 -17.12
CA SER A 118 3.27 8.57 -16.69
C SER A 118 2.77 9.27 -15.42
N PHE A 119 3.70 9.71 -14.57
CA PHE A 119 3.34 10.45 -13.36
C PHE A 119 2.68 11.79 -13.68
N GLU A 120 3.19 12.49 -14.69
CA GLU A 120 2.73 13.82 -15.10
C GLU A 120 1.29 13.77 -15.62
N ASP A 121 1.01 12.85 -16.54
CA ASP A 121 -0.34 12.67 -17.09
C ASP A 121 -1.33 12.27 -16.01
N LEU A 122 -0.94 11.32 -15.14
CA LEU A 122 -1.79 10.91 -14.02
C LEU A 122 -2.07 12.09 -13.09
N MET A 123 -1.06 12.88 -12.74
CA MET A 123 -1.22 14.06 -11.87
C MET A 123 -2.00 15.21 -12.52
N SER A 124 -2.13 15.22 -13.85
CA SER A 124 -3.01 16.16 -14.55
C SER A 124 -4.50 15.86 -14.38
N LEU A 125 -4.84 14.66 -13.88
CA LEU A 125 -6.23 14.25 -13.66
C LEU A 125 -6.78 14.80 -12.32
N PRO A 126 -8.03 15.31 -12.30
CA PRO A 126 -8.67 15.82 -11.09
C PRO A 126 -8.72 14.79 -9.96
N GLY A 127 -8.28 15.19 -8.77
CA GLY A 127 -8.25 14.31 -7.59
C GLY A 127 -7.09 13.30 -7.57
N VAL A 128 -6.18 13.36 -8.55
CA VAL A 128 -4.99 12.52 -8.59
C VAL A 128 -3.76 13.30 -8.12
N GLY A 129 -3.48 13.22 -6.82
CA GLY A 129 -2.21 13.68 -6.26
C GLY A 129 -1.08 12.67 -6.48
N ARG A 130 0.14 13.04 -6.08
CA ARG A 130 1.35 12.22 -6.26
C ARG A 130 1.24 10.80 -5.67
N LYS A 131 0.64 10.66 -4.49
CA LYS A 131 0.34 9.34 -3.89
C LYS A 131 -0.64 8.52 -4.73
N VAL A 132 -1.71 9.15 -5.24
CA VAL A 132 -2.73 8.48 -6.05
C VAL A 132 -2.09 7.99 -7.34
N ALA A 133 -1.32 8.83 -8.04
CA ALA A 133 -0.57 8.44 -9.22
C ALA A 133 0.37 7.26 -8.94
N GLY A 134 1.14 7.31 -7.84
CA GLY A 134 2.00 6.21 -7.42
C GLY A 134 1.22 4.91 -7.18
N CYS A 135 0.06 4.98 -6.53
CA CYS A 135 -0.82 3.84 -6.33
C CYS A 135 -1.30 3.26 -7.67
N VAL A 136 -1.76 4.08 -8.61
CA VAL A 136 -2.19 3.58 -9.93
C VAL A 136 -1.03 2.91 -10.66
N ARG A 137 0.16 3.50 -10.68
CA ARG A 137 1.36 2.90 -11.30
C ARG A 137 1.68 1.52 -10.70
N VAL A 138 1.64 1.38 -9.38
CA VAL A 138 1.93 0.10 -8.71
C VAL A 138 0.81 -0.92 -8.88
N TYR A 139 -0.43 -0.56 -8.58
CA TYR A 139 -1.53 -1.50 -8.46
C TYR A 139 -2.22 -1.81 -9.80
N ALA A 140 -2.27 -0.85 -10.73
CA ALA A 140 -2.85 -1.05 -12.06
C ALA A 140 -1.83 -1.58 -13.07
N PHE A 141 -0.62 -1.00 -13.09
CA PHE A 141 0.36 -1.30 -14.14
C PHE A 141 1.55 -2.14 -13.67
N GLY A 142 1.68 -2.40 -12.36
CA GLY A 142 2.83 -3.13 -11.83
C GLY A 142 4.17 -2.38 -11.99
N LEU A 143 4.12 -1.07 -12.22
CA LEU A 143 5.29 -0.22 -12.39
C LEU A 143 5.91 0.15 -11.06
N ASP A 144 7.21 0.46 -11.09
CA ASP A 144 7.94 0.84 -9.90
C ASP A 144 7.57 2.27 -9.46
N ALA A 145 7.00 2.37 -8.27
CA ALA A 145 6.83 3.60 -7.51
C ALA A 145 6.75 3.27 -6.02
N ILE A 146 6.97 4.28 -5.16
CA ILE A 146 6.77 4.17 -3.71
C ILE A 146 5.63 5.13 -3.33
N PRO A 147 4.37 4.67 -3.29
CA PRO A 147 3.27 5.50 -2.84
C PRO A 147 3.46 5.85 -1.36
N VAL A 148 3.81 7.10 -1.05
CA VAL A 148 3.97 7.57 0.33
C VAL A 148 2.65 8.15 0.82
N ASP A 149 2.09 7.51 1.85
CA ASP A 149 0.97 8.04 2.63
C ASP A 149 1.40 8.37 4.06
N THR A 150 0.44 8.66 4.93
CA THR A 150 0.73 8.99 6.34
C THR A 150 1.34 7.83 7.12
N HIS A 151 1.10 6.57 6.73
CA HIS A 151 1.72 5.40 7.35
C HIS A 151 3.17 5.28 6.91
N VAL A 152 3.43 5.28 5.60
CA VAL A 152 4.78 5.18 5.04
C VAL A 152 5.64 6.34 5.54
N HIS A 153 5.12 7.56 5.50
CA HIS A 153 5.82 8.76 5.98
C HIS A 153 6.18 8.66 7.47
N ARG A 154 5.20 8.38 8.33
CA ARG A 154 5.41 8.27 9.78
C ARG A 154 6.39 7.15 10.14
N ILE A 155 6.19 5.96 9.57
CA ILE A 155 7.00 4.79 9.92
C ILE A 155 8.43 4.96 9.42
N SER A 156 8.63 5.50 8.22
CA SER A 156 9.98 5.73 7.69
C SER A 156 10.77 6.73 8.53
N ASN A 157 10.11 7.80 9.02
CA ASN A 157 10.71 8.74 9.97
C ASN A 157 11.00 8.09 11.33
N ARG A 158 10.05 7.31 11.89
CA ARG A 158 10.27 6.59 13.17
C ARG A 158 11.42 5.57 13.08
N LEU A 159 11.53 4.85 11.96
CA LEU A 159 12.63 3.91 11.74
C LEU A 159 13.99 4.62 11.58
N GLY A 160 14.01 5.96 11.42
CA GLY A 160 15.22 6.72 11.14
C GLY A 160 15.81 6.38 9.76
N LEU A 161 14.97 5.96 8.81
CA LEU A 161 15.39 5.81 7.42
C LEU A 161 15.45 7.18 6.73
N VAL A 162 14.51 8.06 7.08
CA VAL A 162 14.43 9.43 6.57
C VAL A 162 14.26 10.40 7.75
N ALA A 163 14.58 11.67 7.53
CA ALA A 163 14.23 12.78 8.41
C ALA A 163 13.64 13.88 7.52
N THR A 164 12.32 13.80 7.30
CA THR A 164 11.62 14.66 6.33
C THR A 164 10.26 15.06 6.88
N HIS A 165 9.82 16.27 6.57
CA HIS A 165 8.53 16.81 7.01
C HIS A 165 7.41 16.62 5.98
N ALA A 166 7.76 16.35 4.72
CA ALA A 166 6.81 16.20 3.61
C ALA A 166 6.85 14.78 3.01
N PRO A 167 5.69 14.18 2.66
CA PRO A 167 5.61 12.88 1.98
C PRO A 167 6.44 12.78 0.69
N GLU A 168 6.50 13.86 -0.10
CA GLU A 168 7.23 13.93 -1.36
C GLU A 168 8.75 13.90 -1.13
N ALA A 169 9.22 14.52 -0.03
CA ALA A 169 10.60 14.42 0.39
C ALA A 169 10.92 13.00 0.89
N THR A 170 10.00 12.38 1.63
CA THR A 170 10.13 10.97 2.02
C THR A 170 10.22 10.04 0.81
N GLU A 171 9.37 10.24 -0.21
CA GLU A 171 9.38 9.43 -1.43
C GLU A 171 10.77 9.44 -2.08
N ARG A 172 11.31 10.64 -2.33
CA ARG A 172 12.63 10.84 -2.95
C ARG A 172 13.74 10.18 -2.15
N GLU A 173 13.76 10.35 -0.84
CA GLU A 173 14.77 9.72 0.02
C GLU A 173 14.62 8.20 0.07
N LEU A 174 13.39 7.68 0.17
CA LEU A 174 13.15 6.23 0.16
C LEU A 174 13.57 5.58 -1.15
N MET A 175 13.40 6.24 -2.30
CA MET A 175 13.89 5.75 -3.59
C MET A 175 15.41 5.61 -3.62
N ARG A 176 16.15 6.43 -2.87
CA ARG A 176 17.62 6.32 -2.74
C ARG A 176 18.06 5.21 -1.79
N ILE A 177 17.22 4.84 -0.83
CA ILE A 177 17.54 3.91 0.27
C ILE A 177 17.04 2.48 -0.02
N ILE A 178 15.83 2.34 -0.55
CA ILE A 178 15.19 1.06 -0.75
C ILE A 178 15.55 0.52 -2.14
N PRO A 179 16.04 -0.72 -2.27
CA PRO A 179 16.27 -1.33 -3.57
C PRO A 179 15.00 -1.36 -4.43
N ARG A 180 15.15 -1.05 -5.73
CA ARG A 180 14.05 -0.91 -6.68
C ARG A 180 13.07 -2.09 -6.69
N ARG A 181 13.58 -3.32 -6.57
CA ARG A 181 12.78 -4.56 -6.47
C ARG A 181 11.74 -4.57 -5.34
N LEU A 182 11.93 -3.75 -4.29
CA LEU A 182 11.03 -3.67 -3.15
C LEU A 182 10.02 -2.54 -3.26
N TRP A 183 10.17 -1.58 -4.18
CA TRP A 183 9.36 -0.35 -4.21
C TRP A 183 7.85 -0.62 -4.21
N ARG A 184 7.42 -1.57 -5.03
CA ARG A 184 6.01 -1.96 -5.18
C ARG A 184 5.38 -2.54 -3.93
N VAL A 185 6.18 -3.10 -3.01
CA VAL A 185 5.67 -3.71 -1.77
C VAL A 185 5.80 -2.79 -0.55
N VAL A 186 6.53 -1.67 -0.66
CA VAL A 186 6.76 -0.74 0.46
C VAL A 186 5.46 -0.21 1.05
N ASN A 187 4.59 0.35 0.22
CA ASN A 187 3.35 0.96 0.68
C ASN A 187 2.49 -0.06 1.40
N ASP A 188 2.20 -1.17 0.73
CA ASP A 188 1.38 -2.26 1.23
C ASP A 188 1.87 -2.80 2.58
N THR A 189 3.18 -3.06 2.67
CA THR A 189 3.82 -3.60 3.87
C THR A 189 3.75 -2.63 5.04
N LEU A 190 4.08 -1.35 4.81
CA LEU A 190 4.10 -0.34 5.88
C LEU A 190 2.71 0.12 6.29
N VAL A 191 1.73 0.13 5.38
CA VAL A 191 0.32 0.38 5.72
C VAL A 191 -0.22 -0.73 6.62
N SER A 192 -0.05 -2.00 6.23
CA SER A 192 -0.45 -3.16 7.03
C SER A 192 0.20 -3.14 8.42
N TYR A 193 1.51 -2.86 8.45
CA TYR A 193 2.28 -2.78 9.69
C TYR A 193 1.87 -1.58 10.57
N GLY A 194 1.55 -0.44 9.94
CA GLY A 194 1.14 0.79 10.61
C GLY A 194 -0.26 0.74 11.21
N LYS A 195 -1.16 -0.06 10.63
CA LYS A 195 -2.50 -0.31 11.18
C LYS A 195 -2.45 -1.26 12.39
N THR A 196 -1.55 -2.24 12.37
CA THR A 196 -1.53 -3.32 13.39
C THR A 196 -0.52 -3.08 14.52
N VAL A 197 0.71 -2.68 14.20
CA VAL A 197 1.85 -2.61 15.15
C VAL A 197 2.32 -1.17 15.38
N CYS A 198 2.81 -0.48 14.34
CA CYS A 198 3.34 0.89 14.45
C CYS A 198 2.24 1.95 14.35
N ARG A 199 1.28 1.88 15.28
CA ARG A 199 0.11 2.75 15.36
C ARG A 199 0.51 4.21 15.61
N PRO A 200 -0.29 5.19 15.15
CA PRO A 200 -0.02 6.62 15.42
C PRO A 200 0.09 6.89 16.93
N VAL A 201 -0.88 6.39 17.69
CA VAL A 201 -0.95 6.45 19.16
C VAL A 201 -0.74 5.05 19.73
N GLY A 202 0.06 4.93 20.80
CA GLY A 202 0.33 3.66 21.48
C GLY A 202 0.88 2.55 20.57
N PRO A 203 2.01 2.76 19.85
CA PRO A 203 2.60 1.72 19.02
C PRO A 203 3.03 0.51 19.88
N ARG A 204 2.78 -0.69 19.37
CA ARG A 204 3.08 -1.96 20.05
C ARG A 204 4.57 -2.33 19.93
N CYS A 205 5.42 -1.46 20.46
CA CYS A 205 6.88 -1.64 20.45
C CYS A 205 7.35 -2.94 21.13
N PRO A 206 6.69 -3.46 22.19
CA PRO A 206 7.10 -4.73 22.79
C PRO A 206 7.00 -5.95 21.87
N SER A 207 6.02 -5.97 20.96
CA SER A 207 5.83 -7.06 19.99
C SER A 207 6.32 -6.69 18.58
N CYS A 208 7.14 -5.63 18.47
CA CYS A 208 7.64 -5.13 17.20
C CYS A 208 8.82 -5.97 16.70
N VAL A 209 8.59 -6.77 15.65
CA VAL A 209 9.63 -7.63 15.01
C VAL A 209 10.83 -6.88 14.44
N ILE A 210 10.73 -5.56 14.26
CA ILE A 210 11.81 -4.68 13.78
C ILE A 210 12.31 -3.70 14.85
N ALA A 211 12.00 -3.92 16.14
CA ALA A 211 12.38 -3.01 17.22
C ALA A 211 13.90 -2.79 17.31
N ARG A 212 14.69 -3.84 17.03
CA ARG A 212 16.17 -3.78 16.97
C ARG A 212 16.70 -2.81 15.91
N TRP A 213 15.95 -2.61 14.82
CA TRP A 213 16.31 -1.71 13.73
C TRP A 213 15.67 -0.32 13.88
N CYS A 214 14.77 -0.14 14.84
CA CYS A 214 14.03 1.11 15.03
C CYS A 214 14.83 2.12 15.83
N ARG A 215 14.98 3.34 15.28
CA ARG A 215 15.68 4.47 15.90
C ARG A 215 14.78 5.49 16.57
N TRP A 216 13.49 5.21 16.66
CA TRP A 216 12.55 6.14 17.27
C TRP A 216 12.81 6.27 18.77
N PRO A 217 13.09 7.48 19.31
CA PRO A 217 13.37 7.65 20.74
C PRO A 217 12.20 7.25 21.63
N GLY A 218 10.96 7.46 21.17
CA GLY A 218 9.74 7.12 21.93
C GLY A 218 9.37 5.63 21.95
N LYS A 219 10.25 4.74 21.47
CA LYS A 219 9.98 3.30 21.49
C LYS A 219 10.00 2.76 22.92
N ARG A 220 9.03 1.91 23.26
CA ARG A 220 8.99 1.17 24.54
C ARG A 220 9.26 -0.31 24.26
N PRO A 221 10.53 -0.74 24.19
CA PRO A 221 10.83 -2.14 23.92
C PRO A 221 10.29 -3.02 25.06
N GLY A 222 9.82 -4.21 24.72
CA GLY A 222 9.48 -5.24 25.71
C GLY A 222 10.76 -5.92 26.21
N PRO A 223 10.66 -6.85 27.16
CA PRO A 223 11.80 -7.68 27.53
C PRO A 223 12.32 -8.35 26.26
N ILE A 224 13.57 -8.04 25.91
CA ILE A 224 14.27 -8.72 24.83
C ILE A 224 14.35 -10.16 25.28
N ALA A 225 13.67 -11.09 24.61
CA ALA A 225 13.97 -12.51 24.76
C ALA A 225 15.40 -12.68 24.26
N SER A 226 16.36 -12.56 25.17
CA SER A 226 17.75 -12.89 24.93
C SER A 226 17.78 -14.35 24.53
N ALA A 227 18.37 -14.62 23.36
CA ALA A 227 18.76 -15.96 22.97
C ALA A 227 19.88 -16.42 23.91
N THR A 228 19.50 -16.84 25.11
CA THR A 228 20.33 -17.58 26.05
C THR A 228 19.51 -18.78 26.46
N GLY A 229 20.02 -19.95 26.10
CA GLY A 229 19.32 -21.23 26.14
C GLY A 229 18.57 -21.45 27.44
N SER A 230 17.26 -21.63 27.32
CA SER A 230 16.47 -22.38 28.29
C SER A 230 15.69 -23.39 27.48
N THR A 231 16.14 -24.64 27.60
CA THR A 231 15.47 -25.84 27.09
C THR A 231 13.99 -25.79 27.46
N PRO A 232 13.05 -26.12 26.56
CA PRO A 232 11.65 -26.20 26.94
C PRO A 232 11.52 -27.28 28.01
N ARG A 233 11.08 -26.92 29.22
CA ARG A 233 10.58 -27.92 30.17
C ARG A 233 9.36 -28.55 29.53
N HIS A 234 9.46 -29.83 29.19
CA HIS A 234 8.32 -30.66 28.91
C HIS A 234 7.30 -30.53 30.06
N PRO A 235 5.99 -30.38 29.79
CA PRO A 235 5.00 -30.52 30.84
C PRO A 235 5.05 -31.96 31.36
N SER A 236 5.28 -32.09 32.66
CA SER A 236 5.21 -33.36 33.38
C SER A 236 3.80 -33.97 33.20
N PRO A 237 3.67 -35.28 32.91
CA PRO A 237 2.36 -35.90 32.75
C PRO A 237 1.60 -35.90 34.08
N ALA A 238 0.33 -35.53 34.02
CA ALA A 238 -0.59 -35.55 35.16
C ALA A 238 -0.81 -36.99 35.65
N ALA A 239 -0.82 -37.16 36.97
CA ALA A 239 -1.12 -38.43 37.65
C ALA A 239 -2.59 -38.86 37.43
N PRO A 240 -2.89 -40.17 37.43
CA PRO A 240 -4.23 -40.68 37.16
C PRO A 240 -5.14 -40.60 38.40
N THR A 241 -6.40 -40.21 38.18
CA THR A 241 -7.50 -40.27 39.16
C THR A 241 -8.10 -41.69 39.23
N PRO A 242 -8.47 -42.22 40.41
CA PRO A 242 -9.10 -43.53 40.53
C PRO A 242 -10.61 -43.49 40.21
N PRO A 243 -11.23 -44.64 39.85
CA PRO A 243 -12.63 -44.72 39.45
C PRO A 243 -13.56 -45.20 40.57
N GLY A 244 -14.85 -44.91 40.39
CA GLY A 244 -15.98 -45.47 41.16
C GLY A 244 -16.85 -44.35 41.73
N GLY A 245 -18.17 -44.29 41.57
CA GLY A 245 -19.16 -45.24 41.09
C GLY A 245 -20.47 -44.88 41.80
N GLY A 246 -21.62 -44.88 41.11
CA GLY A 246 -22.93 -44.72 41.76
C GLY A 246 -23.93 -43.84 41.00
N ALA A 247 -24.76 -44.48 40.18
CA ALA A 247 -26.05 -43.98 39.71
C ALA A 247 -27.15 -44.30 40.77
N PRO A 248 -28.47 -44.15 40.47
CA PRO A 248 -29.21 -42.94 40.15
C PRO A 248 -30.47 -42.79 41.05
N ARG A 249 -31.08 -41.61 41.16
CA ARG A 249 -32.49 -41.47 41.63
C ARG A 249 -33.29 -40.44 40.82
N THR A 250 -34.17 -41.00 39.99
CA THR A 250 -35.59 -40.65 39.72
C THR A 250 -36.13 -39.30 40.21
N GLY A 251 -36.84 -38.57 39.35
CA GLY A 251 -37.72 -37.49 39.82
C GLY A 251 -38.35 -36.57 38.77
N ARG A 252 -39.35 -37.09 38.05
CA ARG A 252 -40.63 -36.46 37.62
C ARG A 252 -40.68 -35.04 37.01
N ALA A 253 -41.40 -35.00 35.90
CA ALA A 253 -41.84 -33.86 35.09
C ALA A 253 -42.54 -32.71 35.83
N ARG A 254 -42.43 -31.50 35.27
CA ARG A 254 -43.57 -30.61 34.97
C ARG A 254 -43.23 -29.55 33.92
N SER A 255 -44.21 -29.36 33.04
CA SER A 255 -44.36 -28.38 31.96
C SER A 255 -44.51 -26.94 32.45
N SER A 256 -43.96 -25.96 31.71
CA SER A 256 -44.67 -24.73 31.29
C SER A 256 -43.76 -23.77 30.50
N THR A 257 -44.06 -23.64 29.20
CA THR A 257 -44.18 -22.39 28.40
C THR A 257 -43.13 -21.25 28.48
N GLY A 258 -42.65 -20.87 27.29
CA GLY A 258 -42.03 -19.58 26.94
C GLY A 258 -40.50 -19.66 26.93
N GLY A 259 -39.75 -19.49 25.85
CA GLY A 259 -39.97 -18.73 24.62
C GLY A 259 -38.66 -17.99 24.33
N LEU A 260 -38.23 -17.97 23.06
CA LEU A 260 -37.10 -17.22 22.49
C LEU A 260 -35.72 -17.92 22.47
N SER A 261 -35.62 -18.84 21.52
CA SER A 261 -34.37 -19.27 20.89
C SER A 261 -33.62 -18.10 20.23
N HIS A 262 -32.46 -17.71 20.74
CA HIS A 262 -31.46 -16.99 19.96
C HIS A 262 -30.51 -17.99 19.32
N GLY A 263 -30.80 -18.29 18.06
CA GLY A 263 -30.07 -19.22 17.23
C GLY A 263 -28.60 -18.87 17.08
N ARG A 264 -27.78 -19.93 17.16
CA ARG A 264 -26.55 -20.07 16.39
C ARG A 264 -26.89 -19.81 14.92
N ARG A 265 -26.46 -18.68 14.38
CA ARG A 265 -26.32 -18.53 12.92
C ARG A 265 -24.84 -18.35 12.63
N GLY A 266 -24.27 -19.39 12.03
CA GLY A 266 -22.93 -19.39 11.50
C GLY A 266 -22.72 -18.20 10.56
N PHE A 267 -21.52 -17.65 10.59
CA PHE A 267 -21.05 -16.72 9.58
C PHE A 267 -21.17 -17.40 8.20
N PRO A 268 -21.93 -16.85 7.24
CA PRO A 268 -21.81 -17.33 5.88
C PRO A 268 -20.41 -16.98 5.40
N ALA A 269 -19.72 -18.01 4.88
CA ALA A 269 -18.47 -17.85 4.16
C ALA A 269 -18.62 -16.69 3.17
N LEU A 270 -17.70 -15.72 3.24
CA LEU A 270 -17.63 -14.61 2.30
C LEU A 270 -17.47 -15.20 0.89
N GLY A 271 -18.58 -15.23 0.16
CA GLY A 271 -18.65 -15.66 -1.22
C GLY A 271 -17.68 -14.85 -2.08
N GLY A 272 -17.20 -15.48 -3.15
CA GLY A 272 -16.25 -14.90 -4.09
C GLY A 272 -16.68 -13.54 -4.66
N PRO A 273 -15.80 -12.89 -5.44
CA PRO A 273 -15.96 -11.49 -5.82
C PRO A 273 -17.33 -11.22 -6.49
N PRO A 274 -18.01 -10.09 -6.16
CA PRO A 274 -19.33 -9.75 -6.68
C PRO A 274 -19.39 -9.73 -8.21
N ALA A 275 -20.54 -10.02 -8.80
CA ALA A 275 -20.70 -10.32 -10.22
C ALA A 275 -20.12 -9.27 -11.21
N TRP A 276 -20.10 -7.98 -10.84
CA TRP A 276 -19.51 -6.91 -11.66
C TRP A 276 -17.96 -6.95 -11.70
N MET A 277 -17.33 -7.64 -10.74
CA MET A 277 -15.89 -7.93 -10.73
C MET A 277 -15.51 -9.08 -11.69
N ARG A 278 -16.48 -9.74 -12.34
CA ARG A 278 -16.24 -10.85 -13.29
C ARG A 278 -16.44 -10.45 -14.75
N ARG A 279 -16.82 -9.20 -15.03
CA ARG A 279 -17.13 -8.71 -16.36
C ARG A 279 -16.47 -7.36 -16.62
N VAL A 280 -15.22 -7.39 -17.05
CA VAL A 280 -14.72 -6.41 -18.01
C VAL A 280 -14.04 -7.23 -19.10
N PRO A 281 -14.50 -7.17 -20.37
CA PRO A 281 -13.84 -7.90 -21.44
C PRO A 281 -12.36 -7.46 -21.51
N PRO A 282 -11.42 -8.39 -21.75
CA PRO A 282 -10.05 -8.01 -22.02
C PRO A 282 -10.03 -7.04 -23.21
N SER A 283 -9.27 -5.95 -23.09
CA SER A 283 -8.90 -5.18 -24.27
C SER A 283 -7.99 -6.10 -25.09
N GLU A 284 -8.35 -6.32 -26.35
CA GLU A 284 -7.57 -7.17 -27.25
C GLU A 284 -6.12 -6.66 -27.36
N PRO A 285 -5.13 -7.56 -27.42
CA PRO A 285 -3.74 -7.19 -27.63
C PRO A 285 -3.52 -6.97 -29.13
N GLY A 286 -3.49 -5.72 -29.57
CA GLY A 286 -3.22 -5.38 -30.97
C GLY A 286 -3.07 -3.88 -31.15
N ASP A 287 -1.82 -3.42 -31.09
CA ASP A 287 -1.20 -2.51 -32.07
C ASP A 287 -0.06 -1.74 -31.40
N SER A 288 1.13 -2.10 -31.87
CA SER A 288 2.40 -1.43 -31.67
C SER A 288 2.26 0.09 -31.76
N VAL A 289 2.56 0.78 -30.66
CA VAL A 289 2.81 2.21 -30.68
C VAL A 289 4.06 2.46 -31.53
N PRO A 290 4.00 3.31 -32.58
CA PRO A 290 5.18 3.62 -33.37
C PRO A 290 6.18 4.37 -32.50
N THR A 291 7.34 3.76 -32.32
CA THR A 291 8.50 4.39 -31.70
C THR A 291 9.03 5.40 -32.72
N LYS A 292 8.99 6.70 -32.41
CA LYS A 292 9.70 7.70 -33.21
C LYS A 292 11.20 7.39 -33.13
N GLN A 293 11.74 6.84 -34.21
CA GLN A 293 13.17 6.77 -34.48
C GLN A 293 13.63 8.11 -35.05
N GLY A 294 14.82 8.51 -34.62
CA GLY A 294 15.54 9.72 -35.04
C GLY A 294 16.72 9.96 -34.11
N ALA A 295 17.78 9.16 -34.29
CA ALA A 295 19.09 9.23 -33.61
C ALA A 295 19.99 10.34 -34.21
N PRO A 296 21.33 10.44 -33.96
CA PRO A 296 22.19 9.83 -32.94
C PRO A 296 23.17 10.85 -32.28
N THR A 297 23.95 10.41 -31.27
CA THR A 297 25.36 10.76 -30.93
C THR A 297 25.57 10.30 -29.48
N GLY A 298 26.31 9.22 -29.21
CA GLY A 298 27.77 9.15 -29.36
C GLY A 298 28.40 9.36 -27.98
N CYS A 299 28.45 8.31 -27.16
CA CYS A 299 29.26 8.30 -25.94
C CYS A 299 30.66 7.79 -26.31
N PRO A 300 31.75 8.50 -25.99
CA PRO A 300 33.07 7.89 -25.91
C PRO A 300 33.28 7.35 -24.49
N ASP A 301 33.64 6.07 -24.42
CA ASP A 301 34.45 5.50 -23.35
C ASP A 301 35.83 6.16 -23.38
N ASP A 302 36.37 6.56 -22.23
CA ASP A 302 37.76 7.01 -22.11
C ASP A 302 38.35 6.54 -20.77
N ASP A 303 38.90 5.33 -20.80
CA ASP A 303 39.99 4.86 -19.93
C ASP A 303 41.31 5.28 -20.60
N GLY A 304 42.12 6.16 -19.98
CA GLY A 304 43.40 6.49 -20.61
C GLY A 304 44.23 7.61 -19.95
N GLN A 305 45.07 7.21 -19.01
CA GLN A 305 46.45 7.73 -18.79
C GLN A 305 46.67 9.24 -18.62
N ALA A 306 46.98 9.62 -17.38
CA ALA A 306 47.65 10.86 -17.04
C ALA A 306 49.14 10.79 -17.42
N THR A 307 49.55 11.60 -18.41
CA THR A 307 50.95 11.99 -18.63
C THR A 307 51.09 13.49 -18.39
N ALA A 308 52.00 13.85 -17.47
CA ALA A 308 52.34 15.23 -17.11
C ALA A 308 53.03 15.98 -18.27
N PRO A 309 52.87 17.31 -18.37
CA PRO A 309 53.74 18.14 -19.20
C PRO A 309 54.95 18.69 -18.41
N PRO A 310 56.09 18.97 -19.08
CA PRO A 310 57.29 19.51 -18.47
C PRO A 310 57.24 21.04 -18.29
N ARG A 311 58.17 21.52 -17.45
CA ARG A 311 58.45 22.92 -17.08
C ARG A 311 59.21 23.69 -18.18
N GLU A 312 59.29 25.01 -17.96
CA GLU A 312 60.17 26.04 -18.56
C GLU A 312 59.57 26.80 -19.75
N ALA A 313 59.74 28.11 -19.97
CA ALA A 313 60.35 29.22 -19.23
C ALA A 313 60.11 30.55 -20.02
N VAL A 314 59.93 31.67 -19.30
CA VAL A 314 60.46 33.04 -19.56
C VAL A 314 59.82 33.98 -20.62
N ALA A 315 59.87 35.28 -20.24
CA ALA A 315 59.67 36.55 -20.97
C ALA A 315 58.21 37.05 -21.09
N GLY A 316 57.85 38.31 -20.84
CA GLY A 316 58.56 39.54 -20.50
C GLY A 316 57.55 40.70 -20.55
N PHE A 317 57.78 41.72 -19.70
CA PHE A 317 57.07 43.01 -19.53
C PHE A 317 56.95 43.82 -20.85
N PRO A 318 56.12 44.88 -20.96
CA PRO A 318 56.01 46.02 -20.03
C PRO A 318 54.68 46.22 -19.31
#